data_AF-A0A8J8E5J6-F1
#
_entry.id   AF-A0A8J8E5J6-F1
#
_cell.length_a   1.000
_cell.length_b   1.000
_cell.length_c   1.000
_cell.angle_alpha   90.00
_cell.angle_beta   90.00
_cell.angle_gamma   90.00
#
_symmetry.space_group_name_H-M   'P 1'
#
loop_
_entity.id
_entity.type
_entity.pdbx_description
1 polymer ?
#
loop_
_entity_poly.entity_id
_entity_poly.type
_entity_poly.pdbx_seq_one_letter_code
_entity_poly.pdbx_strand_id
1 'polypeptide(L)'
;RSKEVAVIAPPELVKYWEGLLNEFRIPGKVFSAGLLPRRELSPEKYQEMENYIRSVETVLVDEAHHYANTNTKSYKNLQELLTGKRVILLTATPYRRQYRDIINQIRLFLPERRHPFPVTPQTWDELVKAIEKGEIDPSYVLREIMIRRTRYDILRLYSGKDNCIKVKKRKEPL
;
A
#
# COMPACT_ATOMS: atom_id res chain seq x y z
N ARG A 1 -14.61 10.36 14.71
CA ARG A 1 -14.04 9.16 14.06
C ARG A 1 -12.58 9.04 14.49
N SER A 2 -12.14 7.85 14.92
CA SER A 2 -10.78 7.65 15.42
C SER A 2 -9.76 7.97 14.32
N LYS A 3 -8.70 8.70 14.67
CA LYS A 3 -7.58 9.05 13.77
C LYS A 3 -6.50 7.95 13.74
N GLU A 4 -6.78 6.79 14.33
CA GLU A 4 -5.85 5.67 14.37
C GLU A 4 -5.65 5.03 13.00
N VAL A 5 -4.43 4.52 12.78
CA VAL A 5 -4.05 3.82 11.57
C VAL A 5 -3.61 2.39 11.89
N ALA A 6 -3.85 1.47 10.96
CA ALA A 6 -3.17 0.18 10.95
C ALA A 6 -2.07 0.20 9.90
N VAL A 7 -0.89 -0.35 10.22
CA VAL A 7 0.19 -0.55 9.25
C VAL A 7 0.44 -2.04 9.09
N ILE A 8 0.46 -2.53 7.87
CA ILE A 8 0.89 -3.89 7.54
C ILE A 8 2.26 -3.79 6.90
N ALA A 9 3.29 -4.38 7.51
CA ALA A 9 4.67 -4.27 7.07
C ALA A 9 5.40 -5.62 7.08
N PRO A 10 6.49 -5.78 6.29
CA PRO A 10 7.38 -6.94 6.39
C PRO A 10 7.83 -7.19 7.83
N PRO A 11 8.00 -8.46 8.27
CA PRO A 11 8.39 -8.80 9.65
C PRO A 11 9.59 -8.01 10.18
N GLU A 12 10.60 -7.79 9.33
CA GLU A 12 11.83 -7.07 9.63
C GLU A 12 11.64 -5.56 9.80
N LEU A 13 10.56 -4.98 9.26
CA LEU A 13 10.25 -3.55 9.32
C LEU A 13 9.23 -3.18 10.40
N VAL A 14 8.65 -4.16 11.12
CA VAL A 14 7.63 -3.90 12.15
C VAL A 14 8.12 -2.90 13.21
N LYS A 15 9.29 -3.18 13.82
CA LYS A 15 9.87 -2.30 14.85
C LYS A 15 10.20 -0.91 14.31
N TYR A 16 10.62 -0.83 13.05
CA TYR A 16 10.91 0.44 12.40
C TYR A 16 9.64 1.30 12.27
N TRP A 17 8.55 0.70 11.81
CA TRP A 17 7.25 1.37 11.69
C TRP A 17 6.67 1.77 13.06
N GLU A 18 6.79 0.92 14.08
CA GLU A 18 6.38 1.26 15.45
C GLU A 18 7.13 2.50 15.96
N GLY A 19 8.44 2.54 15.72
CA GLY A 19 9.28 3.69 16.02
C GLY A 19 8.84 4.95 15.28
N LEU A 20 8.51 4.84 13.98
CA LEU A 20 8.01 5.98 13.19
C LEU A 20 6.67 6.49 13.70
N LEU A 21 5.70 5.61 13.95
CA LEU A 21 4.40 6.01 14.48
C LEU A 21 4.56 6.76 15.82
N ASN A 22 5.43 6.27 16.71
CA ASN A 22 5.72 6.94 17.97
C ASN A 22 6.43 8.29 17.77
N GLU A 23 7.47 8.34 16.94
CA GLU A 23 8.25 9.54 16.63
C GLU A 23 7.35 10.69 16.13
N PHE A 24 6.42 10.37 15.23
CA PHE A 24 5.49 11.34 14.66
C PHE A 24 4.17 11.45 15.44
N ARG A 25 4.04 10.77 16.58
CA ARG A 25 2.83 10.75 17.44
C ARG A 25 1.56 10.40 16.66
N ILE A 26 1.68 9.44 15.74
CA ILE A 26 0.56 8.91 14.96
C ILE A 26 -0.03 7.75 15.75
N PRO A 27 -1.27 7.86 16.27
CA PRO A 27 -1.93 6.75 16.94
C PRO A 27 -2.12 5.59 15.96
N GLY A 28 -1.72 4.37 16.34
CA GLY A 28 -1.86 3.23 15.45
C GLY A 28 -1.19 1.96 15.96
N LYS A 29 -1.42 0.86 15.24
CA LYS A 29 -0.70 -0.42 15.45
C LYS A 29 -0.06 -0.90 14.16
N VAL A 30 1.05 -1.61 14.31
CA VAL A 30 1.78 -2.24 13.21
C VAL A 30 1.62 -3.75 13.32
N PHE A 31 1.28 -4.39 12.20
CA PHE A 31 1.12 -5.83 12.08
C PHE A 31 2.07 -6.39 11.03
N SER A 32 2.58 -7.59 11.29
CA SER A 32 3.44 -8.27 10.33
C SER A 32 2.63 -8.85 9.17
N ALA A 33 3.05 -8.52 7.95
CA ALA A 33 2.62 -9.15 6.71
C ALA A 33 2.75 -10.69 6.73
N GLY A 34 3.65 -11.24 7.56
CA GLY A 34 3.84 -12.68 7.73
C GLY A 34 2.62 -13.42 8.31
N LEU A 35 1.67 -12.70 8.91
CA LEU A 35 0.41 -13.24 9.40
C LEU A 35 -0.56 -13.57 8.26
N LEU A 36 -0.50 -12.85 7.13
CA LEU A 36 -1.43 -13.00 6.01
C LEU A 36 -1.46 -14.41 5.41
N PRO A 37 -0.33 -15.07 5.07
CA PRO A 37 -0.37 -16.44 4.54
C PRO A 37 -0.63 -17.52 5.60
N ARG A 38 -0.59 -17.20 6.89
CA ARG A 38 -0.45 -18.15 8.00
C ARG A 38 -1.50 -17.94 9.09
N ARG A 39 -2.73 -17.55 8.70
CA ARG A 39 -3.85 -17.35 9.63
C ARG A 39 -4.06 -18.54 10.57
N GLU A 40 -3.89 -19.76 10.05
CA GLU A 40 -4.11 -21.00 10.78
C GLU A 40 -2.99 -21.31 11.80
N LEU A 41 -1.77 -20.78 11.60
CA LEU A 41 -0.62 -21.02 12.49
C LEU A 41 -0.54 -20.02 13.65
N SER A 42 -1.27 -18.91 13.58
CA SER A 42 -1.29 -17.90 14.64
C SER A 42 -2.67 -17.22 14.70
N PRO A 43 -3.73 -18.00 15.00
CA PRO A 43 -5.11 -17.53 14.92
C PRO A 43 -5.38 -16.33 15.84
N GLU A 44 -4.82 -16.33 17.05
CA GLU A 44 -4.99 -15.23 18.00
C GLU A 44 -4.40 -13.92 17.49
N LYS A 45 -3.17 -13.96 16.94
CA LYS A 45 -2.50 -12.77 16.37
C LYS A 45 -3.20 -12.26 15.12
N TYR A 46 -3.68 -13.17 14.28
CA TYR A 46 -4.47 -12.80 13.11
C TYR A 46 -5.80 -12.16 13.53
N GLN A 47 -6.47 -12.71 14.55
CA GLN A 47 -7.73 -12.15 15.06
C GLN A 47 -7.53 -10.76 15.68
N GLU A 48 -6.43 -10.55 16.40
CA GLU A 48 -6.08 -9.21 16.90
C GLU A 48 -5.91 -8.21 15.74
N MET A 49 -5.13 -8.59 14.72
CA MET A 49 -4.92 -7.78 13.51
C MET A 49 -6.26 -7.48 12.82
N GLU A 50 -7.10 -8.50 12.61
CA GLU A 50 -8.40 -8.34 11.97
C GLU A 50 -9.30 -7.39 12.76
N ASN A 51 -9.43 -7.60 14.08
CA ASN A 51 -10.28 -6.77 14.94
C ASN A 51 -9.82 -5.31 14.95
N TYR A 52 -8.50 -5.08 15.00
CA TYR A 52 -7.95 -3.74 14.97
C TYR A 52 -8.13 -3.07 13.59
N ILE A 53 -7.86 -3.79 12.49
CA ILE A 53 -8.09 -3.25 11.13
C ILE A 53 -9.58 -2.92 10.94
N ARG A 54 -10.49 -3.75 11.47
CA ARG A 54 -11.93 -3.48 11.43
C ARG A 54 -12.30 -2.20 12.17
N SER A 55 -11.66 -1.86 13.28
CA SER A 55 -11.96 -0.66 14.08
C SER A 55 -11.40 0.64 13.52
N VAL A 56 -10.42 0.60 12.62
CA VAL A 56 -9.81 1.79 12.00
C VAL A 56 -10.35 2.07 10.60
N GLU A 57 -10.23 3.32 10.15
CA GLU A 57 -10.62 3.71 8.79
C GLU A 57 -9.48 3.62 7.77
N THR A 58 -8.23 3.83 8.24
CA THR A 58 -7.07 3.98 7.37
C THR A 58 -6.07 2.86 7.60
N VAL A 59 -5.63 2.23 6.51
CA VAL A 59 -4.66 1.15 6.52
C VAL A 59 -3.52 1.48 5.56
N LEU A 60 -2.29 1.40 6.07
CA LEU A 60 -1.08 1.50 5.26
C LEU A 60 -0.56 0.08 5.00
N VAL A 61 -0.17 -0.20 3.76
CA VAL A 61 0.46 -1.47 3.39
C VAL A 61 1.83 -1.17 2.81
N ASP A 62 2.86 -1.57 3.53
CA ASP A 62 4.25 -1.46 3.08
C ASP A 62 4.63 -2.63 2.16
N GLU A 63 5.55 -2.35 1.25
CA GLU A 63 5.95 -3.25 0.17
C GLU A 63 4.77 -3.89 -0.59
N ALA A 64 3.78 -3.05 -0.93
CA ALA A 64 2.52 -3.46 -1.54
C ALA A 64 2.68 -4.26 -2.85
N HIS A 65 3.85 -4.16 -3.49
CA HIS A 65 4.21 -4.92 -4.67
C HIS A 65 4.19 -6.44 -4.46
N HIS A 66 4.24 -6.93 -3.21
CA HIS A 66 4.07 -8.35 -2.89
C HIS A 66 2.64 -8.87 -3.13
N TYR A 67 1.64 -7.98 -3.19
CA TYR A 67 0.22 -8.32 -3.24
C TYR A 67 -0.41 -8.02 -4.61
N ALA A 68 0.25 -8.45 -5.68
CA ALA A 68 -0.26 -8.35 -7.06
C ALA A 68 -0.90 -9.66 -7.57
N ASN A 69 -0.58 -10.81 -6.97
CA ASN A 69 -1.08 -12.10 -7.40
C ASN A 69 -2.36 -12.50 -6.63
N THR A 70 -3.50 -12.37 -7.31
CA THR A 70 -4.84 -12.63 -6.76
C THR A 70 -5.08 -14.08 -6.32
N ASN A 71 -4.25 -15.02 -6.78
CA ASN A 71 -4.40 -16.43 -6.45
C ASN A 71 -3.76 -16.81 -5.11
N THR A 72 -2.94 -15.93 -4.53
CA THR A 72 -2.25 -16.22 -3.27
C THR A 72 -3.19 -16.07 -2.07
N LYS A 73 -2.98 -16.90 -1.03
CA LYS A 73 -3.69 -16.75 0.26
C LYS A 73 -3.48 -15.35 0.84
N SER A 74 -2.24 -14.86 0.79
CA SER A 74 -1.89 -13.52 1.29
C SER A 74 -2.71 -12.42 0.64
N TYR A 75 -2.89 -12.46 -0.69
CA TYR A 75 -3.72 -11.49 -1.39
C TYR A 75 -5.17 -11.55 -0.93
N LYS A 76 -5.77 -12.75 -0.90
CA LYS A 76 -7.19 -12.92 -0.54
C LYS A 76 -7.47 -12.44 0.88
N ASN A 77 -6.64 -12.86 1.83
CA ASN A 77 -6.74 -12.45 3.22
C ASN A 77 -6.54 -10.94 3.39
N LEU A 78 -5.60 -10.35 2.65
CA LEU A 78 -5.40 -8.90 2.66
C LEU A 78 -6.61 -8.15 2.06
N GLN A 79 -7.16 -8.61 0.94
CA GLN A 79 -8.33 -7.99 0.31
C GLN A 79 -9.54 -7.98 1.24
N GLU A 80 -9.78 -9.06 1.97
CA GLU A 80 -10.84 -9.13 2.98
C GLU A 80 -10.68 -8.06 4.08
N LEU A 81 -9.43 -7.84 4.54
CA LEU A 81 -9.12 -6.84 5.56
C LEU A 81 -9.25 -5.40 5.07
N LEU A 82 -8.99 -5.15 3.79
CA LEU A 82 -8.89 -3.82 3.20
C LEU A 82 -10.18 -3.34 2.52
N THR A 83 -11.14 -4.21 2.26
CA THR A 83 -12.40 -3.86 1.60
C THR A 83 -13.15 -2.78 2.41
N GLY A 84 -13.47 -1.66 1.74
CA GLY A 84 -14.16 -0.53 2.37
C GLY A 84 -13.28 0.35 3.28
N LYS A 85 -11.96 0.11 3.33
CA LYS A 85 -10.99 0.95 4.05
C LYS A 85 -10.40 2.03 3.15
N ARG A 86 -9.87 3.09 3.76
CA ARG A 86 -8.97 4.04 3.08
C ARG A 86 -7.58 3.43 3.10
N VAL A 87 -7.05 3.08 1.93
CA VAL A 87 -5.78 2.36 1.82
C VAL A 87 -4.70 3.22 1.21
N ILE A 88 -3.52 3.21 1.82
CA ILE A 88 -2.30 3.79 1.28
C ILE A 88 -1.33 2.65 1.01
N LEU A 89 -1.04 2.40 -0.27
CA LEU A 89 -0.07 1.41 -0.69
C LEU A 89 1.29 2.08 -0.84
N LEU A 90 2.29 1.59 -0.10
CA LEU A 90 3.67 2.05 -0.18
C LEU A 90 4.50 1.01 -0.93
N THR A 91 5.23 1.46 -1.95
CA THR A 91 6.11 0.60 -2.72
C THR A 91 7.12 1.42 -3.50
N ALA A 92 8.37 0.97 -3.55
CA ALA A 92 9.38 1.53 -4.45
C ALA A 92 9.13 1.14 -5.92
N THR A 93 8.46 0.01 -6.16
CA THR A 93 8.24 -0.57 -7.49
C THR A 93 6.75 -0.92 -7.67
N PRO A 94 5.92 -0.01 -8.22
CA PRO A 94 4.48 -0.24 -8.29
C PRO A 94 4.08 -1.39 -9.22
N TYR A 95 4.89 -1.72 -10.22
CA TYR A 95 4.68 -2.89 -11.08
C TYR A 95 5.96 -3.73 -11.17
N ARG A 96 5.81 -5.07 -11.16
CA ARG A 96 6.93 -6.01 -11.34
C ARG A 96 6.99 -6.55 -12.77
N ARG A 97 5.83 -6.85 -13.40
CA ARG A 97 5.79 -7.53 -14.71
C ARG A 97 4.79 -6.92 -15.67
N GLN A 98 3.60 -6.52 -15.21
CA GLN A 98 2.51 -6.08 -16.09
C GLN A 98 1.67 -5.00 -15.44
N TYR A 99 0.98 -4.19 -16.25
CA TYR A 99 0.02 -3.19 -15.77
C TYR A 99 -1.10 -3.79 -14.89
N ARG A 100 -1.45 -5.05 -15.18
CA ARG A 100 -2.36 -5.86 -14.37
C ARG A 100 -1.97 -5.94 -12.90
N ASP A 101 -0.68 -5.91 -12.58
CA ASP A 101 -0.19 -5.94 -11.18
C ASP A 101 -0.69 -4.73 -10.40
N ILE A 102 -0.68 -3.54 -11.02
CA ILE A 102 -1.18 -2.29 -10.41
C ILE A 102 -2.68 -2.39 -10.20
N ILE A 103 -3.42 -2.86 -11.21
CA ILE A 103 -4.87 -3.03 -11.10
C ILE A 103 -5.23 -4.02 -9.99
N ASN A 104 -4.52 -5.13 -9.87
CA ASN A 104 -4.72 -6.08 -8.78
C ASN A 104 -4.44 -5.45 -7.41
N GLN A 105 -3.42 -4.60 -7.29
CA GLN A 105 -3.18 -3.86 -6.05
C GLN A 105 -4.33 -2.91 -5.71
N ILE A 106 -4.88 -2.18 -6.69
CA ILE A 106 -6.07 -1.32 -6.46
C ILE A 106 -7.27 -2.17 -6.01
N ARG A 107 -7.44 -3.33 -6.63
CA ARG A 107 -8.51 -4.27 -6.31
C ARG A 107 -8.44 -4.85 -4.90
N LEU A 108 -7.33 -4.67 -4.16
CA LEU A 108 -7.27 -5.01 -2.74
C LEU A 108 -8.30 -4.24 -1.90
N PHE A 109 -8.62 -3.00 -2.29
CA PHE A 109 -9.55 -2.15 -1.54
C PHE A 109 -10.75 -1.65 -2.38
N LEU A 110 -10.70 -1.84 -3.70
CA LEU A 110 -11.81 -1.64 -4.64
C LEU A 110 -12.10 -2.94 -5.42
N PRO A 111 -12.70 -3.96 -4.78
CA PRO A 111 -12.89 -5.28 -5.39
C PRO A 111 -14.01 -5.31 -6.44
N GLU A 112 -14.76 -4.23 -6.61
CA GLU A 112 -15.87 -4.13 -7.56
C GLU A 112 -15.41 -4.39 -8.99
N ARG A 113 -16.31 -4.92 -9.82
CA ARG A 113 -16.00 -5.20 -11.24
C ARG A 113 -15.74 -3.92 -12.04
N ARG A 114 -16.41 -2.82 -11.70
CA ARG A 114 -16.28 -1.52 -12.36
C ARG A 114 -15.29 -0.63 -11.62
N HIS A 115 -14.56 0.18 -12.37
CA HIS A 115 -13.64 1.17 -11.79
C HIS A 115 -14.27 2.57 -11.80
N PRO A 116 -13.81 3.48 -10.92
CA PRO A 116 -14.34 4.84 -10.85
C PRO A 116 -13.70 5.81 -11.86
N PHE A 117 -12.70 5.37 -12.63
CA PHE A 117 -11.97 6.27 -13.53
C PHE A 117 -12.84 6.75 -14.71
N PRO A 118 -12.69 8.02 -15.13
CA PRO A 118 -13.43 8.60 -16.24
C PRO A 118 -12.85 8.16 -17.60
N VAL A 119 -12.66 6.85 -17.78
CA VAL A 119 -12.15 6.22 -19.00
C VAL A 119 -13.06 5.07 -19.41
N THR A 120 -13.12 4.80 -20.72
CA THR A 120 -13.81 3.63 -21.28
C THR A 120 -12.75 2.64 -21.73
N PRO A 121 -12.92 1.34 -21.52
CA PRO A 121 -14.08 0.62 -20.98
C PRO A 121 -14.22 0.75 -19.45
N GLN A 122 -15.41 0.46 -18.90
CA GLN A 122 -15.78 0.73 -17.49
C GLN A 122 -15.47 -0.42 -16.53
N THR A 123 -14.88 -1.52 -17.01
CA THR A 123 -14.50 -2.67 -16.17
C THR A 123 -12.99 -2.82 -16.12
N TRP A 124 -12.48 -3.26 -14.96
CA TRP A 124 -11.03 -3.48 -14.78
C TRP A 124 -10.43 -4.40 -15.85
N ASP A 125 -11.10 -5.50 -16.17
CA ASP A 125 -10.58 -6.51 -17.10
C ASP A 125 -10.50 -5.98 -18.54
N GLU A 126 -11.52 -5.23 -18.98
CA GLU A 126 -11.52 -4.63 -20.32
C GLU A 126 -10.50 -3.48 -20.39
N LEU A 127 -10.35 -2.69 -19.33
CA LEU A 127 -9.37 -1.61 -19.26
C LEU A 127 -7.94 -2.15 -19.36
N VAL A 128 -7.64 -3.22 -18.62
CA VAL A 128 -6.35 -3.91 -18.70
C VAL A 128 -6.09 -4.41 -20.12
N LYS A 129 -7.08 -5.02 -20.78
CA LYS A 129 -6.94 -5.49 -22.17
C LYS A 129 -6.67 -4.34 -23.14
N ALA A 130 -7.38 -3.22 -23.01
CA ALA A 130 -7.19 -2.04 -23.86
C ALA A 130 -5.78 -1.45 -23.68
N ILE A 131 -5.28 -1.39 -22.44
CA ILE A 131 -3.91 -0.94 -22.14
C ILE A 131 -2.86 -1.92 -22.68
N GLU A 132 -3.07 -3.23 -22.51
CA GLU A 132 -2.17 -4.28 -23.03
C GLU A 132 -2.09 -4.25 -24.57
N LYS A 133 -3.15 -3.83 -25.26
CA LYS A 133 -3.19 -3.62 -26.72
C LYS A 133 -2.62 -2.27 -27.17
N GLY A 134 -2.32 -1.36 -26.24
CA GLY A 134 -1.88 0.00 -26.55
C GLY A 134 -2.99 0.94 -27.02
N GLU A 135 -4.26 0.57 -26.86
CA GLU A 135 -5.42 1.41 -27.19
C GLU A 135 -5.62 2.54 -26.18
N ILE A 136 -5.14 2.35 -24.94
CA ILE A 136 -5.22 3.32 -23.84
C ILE A 136 -3.85 3.49 -23.19
N ASP A 137 -3.44 4.74 -22.98
CA ASP A 137 -2.24 5.05 -22.21
C ASP A 137 -2.48 4.83 -20.71
N PRO A 138 -1.68 4.00 -20.02
CA PRO A 138 -1.85 3.76 -18.59
C PRO A 138 -1.77 5.02 -17.71
N SER A 139 -1.13 6.10 -18.18
CA SER A 139 -1.00 7.37 -17.45
C SER A 139 -2.35 8.03 -17.12
N TYR A 140 -3.42 7.74 -17.86
CA TYR A 140 -4.78 8.22 -17.53
C TYR A 140 -5.26 7.69 -16.19
N VAL A 141 -4.84 6.50 -15.79
CA VAL A 141 -5.19 5.90 -14.50
C VAL A 141 -4.13 6.24 -13.46
N LEU A 142 -2.86 6.10 -13.81
CA LEU A 142 -1.75 6.27 -12.86
C LEU A 142 -1.71 7.68 -12.27
N ARG A 143 -2.03 8.73 -13.05
CA ARG A 143 -2.03 10.11 -12.54
C ARG A 143 -3.07 10.36 -11.44
N GLU A 144 -4.18 9.63 -11.43
CA GLU A 144 -5.25 9.78 -10.45
C GLU A 144 -4.95 9.08 -9.12
N ILE A 145 -4.10 8.04 -9.13
CA ILE A 145 -3.88 7.17 -7.97
C ILE A 145 -2.46 7.17 -7.44
N MET A 146 -1.48 7.54 -8.27
CA MET A 146 -0.07 7.37 -7.95
C MET A 146 0.59 8.70 -7.69
N ILE A 147 1.13 8.83 -6.49
CA ILE A 147 2.09 9.88 -6.17
C ILE A 147 3.48 9.28 -6.32
N ARG A 148 4.19 9.69 -7.38
CA ARG A 148 5.59 9.31 -7.61
C ARG A 148 6.48 10.54 -7.59
N ARG A 149 7.62 10.42 -6.93
CA ARG A 149 8.71 11.42 -6.95
C ARG A 149 10.00 10.73 -7.33
N THR A 150 10.75 11.33 -8.23
CA THR A 150 12.08 10.87 -8.60
C THR A 150 13.13 11.42 -7.63
N ARG A 151 14.33 10.84 -7.60
CA ARG A 151 15.46 11.41 -6.85
C ARG A 151 15.72 12.86 -7.27
N TYR A 152 15.61 13.15 -8.56
CA TYR A 152 15.74 14.51 -9.08
C TYR A 152 14.69 15.46 -8.48
N ASP A 153 13.40 15.04 -8.45
CA ASP A 153 12.34 15.85 -7.84
C ASP A 153 12.60 16.11 -6.36
N ILE A 154 13.03 15.07 -5.64
CA ILE A 154 13.32 15.19 -4.21
C ILE A 154 14.49 16.15 -3.97
N LEU A 155 15.57 16.04 -4.73
CA LEU A 155 16.70 16.95 -4.62
C LEU A 155 16.29 18.37 -4.96
N ARG A 156 15.56 18.59 -6.05
CA ARG A 156 15.09 19.92 -6.45
C ARG A 156 14.22 20.59 -5.38
N LEU A 157 13.34 19.82 -4.72
CA LEU A 157 12.36 20.37 -3.78
C LEU A 157 12.85 20.43 -2.33
N TYR A 158 13.74 19.52 -1.94
CA TYR A 158 14.12 19.31 -0.53
C TYR A 158 15.63 19.36 -0.27
N SER A 159 16.47 19.56 -1.30
CA SER A 159 17.90 19.72 -1.04
C SER A 159 18.20 21.07 -0.37
N GLY A 160 19.08 21.03 0.63
CA GLY A 160 19.75 22.24 1.10
C GLY A 160 20.83 22.69 0.11
N LYS A 161 21.65 23.68 0.50
CA LYS A 161 22.75 24.25 -0.31
C LYS A 161 23.72 23.23 -0.95
N ASP A 162 23.74 21.97 -0.48
CA ASP A 162 24.72 20.94 -0.86
C ASP A 162 24.13 19.83 -1.77
N ASN A 163 22.96 20.03 -2.40
CA ASN A 163 22.26 18.98 -3.18
C ASN A 163 22.05 17.67 -2.39
N CYS A 164 21.94 17.78 -1.07
CA CYS A 164 21.76 16.65 -0.16
C CYS A 164 20.51 16.87 0.71
N ILE A 165 19.73 15.81 0.91
CA ILE A 165 18.65 15.80 1.90
C ILE A 165 19.31 15.74 3.27
N LYS A 166 19.16 16.80 4.07
CA LYS A 166 19.62 16.79 5.47
C LYS A 166 18.55 16.11 6.33
N VAL A 167 18.62 14.79 6.43
CA VAL A 167 17.84 14.04 7.42
C VAL A 167 18.46 14.32 8.79
N LYS A 168 17.70 14.85 9.75
CA LYS A 168 18.18 14.96 11.14
C LYS A 168 18.60 13.57 11.59
N LYS A 169 19.88 13.39 11.96
CA LYS A 169 20.35 12.14 12.55
C LYS A 169 19.43 11.79 13.73
N ARG A 170 18.88 10.57 13.75
CA ARG A 170 18.19 10.04 14.93
C ARG A 170 19.14 10.20 16.12
N LYS A 171 18.67 10.80 17.22
CA LYS A 171 19.36 10.65 18.50
C LYS A 171 19.35 9.15 18.80
N GLU A 172 20.51 8.56 19.04
CA GLU A 172 20.60 7.19 19.54
C GLU A 172 19.72 7.10 20.81
N PRO A 173 18.97 6.00 20.99
CA PRO A 173 18.25 5.80 22.24
C PRO A 173 19.26 5.76 23.39
N LEU A 174 19.01 6.56 24.43
CA LEU A 174 19.68 6.49 25.73
C LEU A 174 19.44 5.13 26.39
#